data_AF-A0A5C9CH68-F1
#
_entry.id   AF-A0A5C9CH68-F1
#
_cell.length_a   1.000
_cell.length_b   1.000
_cell.length_c   1.000
_cell.angle_alpha   90.00
_cell.angle_beta   90.00
_cell.angle_gamma   90.00
#
_symmetry.space_group_name_H-M   'P 1'
#
loop_
_entity.id
_entity.type
_entity.pdbx_description
1 polymer ?
#
loop_
_entity_poly.entity_id
_entity_poly.type
_entity_poly.pdbx_seq_one_letter_code
_entity_poly.pdbx_strand_id
1 'polypeptide(L)'
;MRDLPNPTFAFSPVSMPRGSLHRPENEQLQTLPSAAKVERAGLLVSWARHADEVRQAQRLRYRVFADEMGARLTTPVAGHDIDLFDNYCEHLLVRDEVTQEVVGTYRVLTPAQAKRVGSTYSDTEFDLTRLRGLRERMVELGRSCVHPDHRHAASSVATWRPVSGSSSKPRNWPQLNYMCGHACLCHWNISTVSWTLSHRP
;
A
#
# COMPACT_ATOMS: atom_id res chain seq x y z
N MET A 1 43.72 -40.31 -27.16
CA MET A 1 42.49 -40.24 -27.96
C MET A 1 41.48 -39.40 -27.21
N ARG A 2 41.28 -38.14 -27.65
CA ARG A 2 40.04 -37.36 -27.63
C ARG A 2 40.37 -35.91 -27.94
N ASP A 3 40.10 -35.57 -29.19
CA ASP A 3 40.08 -34.23 -29.76
C ASP A 3 39.00 -33.35 -29.11
N LEU A 4 39.34 -32.08 -28.88
CA LEU A 4 38.40 -30.96 -28.88
C LEU A 4 39.11 -29.72 -29.46
N PRO A 5 38.75 -29.24 -30.66
CA PRO A 5 39.22 -27.95 -31.15
C PRO A 5 38.32 -26.79 -30.70
N ASN A 6 38.94 -25.81 -30.06
CA ASN A 6 38.59 -24.37 -30.12
C ASN A 6 39.02 -23.85 -31.54
N PRO A 7 38.57 -22.72 -32.14
CA PRO A 7 38.56 -21.40 -31.49
C PRO A 7 37.63 -20.28 -32.07
N THR A 8 37.56 -19.18 -31.30
CA THR A 8 37.55 -17.76 -31.71
C THR A 8 36.45 -17.21 -32.64
N PHE A 9 35.61 -16.35 -32.04
CA PHE A 9 34.74 -15.38 -32.72
C PHE A 9 35.55 -14.31 -33.48
N ALA A 10 35.16 -14.03 -34.73
CA ALA A 10 35.61 -12.87 -35.50
C ALA A 10 34.43 -11.92 -35.77
N PHE A 11 34.60 -10.65 -35.42
CA PHE A 11 33.69 -9.54 -35.77
C PHE A 11 34.01 -9.01 -37.18
N SER A 12 32.99 -8.54 -37.92
CA SER A 12 32.91 -7.28 -38.72
C SER A 12 31.72 -7.33 -39.74
N PRO A 13 31.38 -6.28 -40.52
CA PRO A 13 30.28 -5.36 -40.26
C PRO A 13 29.19 -5.38 -41.37
N VAL A 14 27.94 -5.02 -41.04
CA VAL A 14 26.87 -4.88 -42.06
C VAL A 14 26.79 -3.45 -42.58
N SER A 15 26.95 -3.35 -43.90
CA SER A 15 26.78 -2.18 -44.75
C SER A 15 25.30 -1.88 -45.01
N MET A 16 24.93 -0.60 -45.05
CA MET A 16 23.59 -0.10 -45.40
C MET A 16 23.55 0.34 -46.87
N PRO A 17 22.49 0.03 -47.64
CA PRO A 17 22.17 0.78 -48.84
C PRO A 17 21.02 1.77 -48.61
N ARG A 18 21.24 2.99 -49.10
CA ARG A 18 20.22 4.01 -49.37
C ARG A 18 19.46 3.65 -50.65
N GLY A 19 18.14 3.88 -50.69
CA GLY A 19 17.36 3.91 -51.93
C GLY A 19 15.86 4.04 -51.67
N SER A 20 15.26 5.14 -52.13
CA SER A 20 13.85 5.52 -52.02
C SER A 20 13.09 5.16 -53.30
N LEU A 21 11.87 4.60 -53.23
CA LEU A 21 10.86 4.61 -54.29
C LEU A 21 9.42 4.60 -53.71
N HIS A 22 8.50 5.25 -54.41
CA HIS A 22 7.16 5.73 -54.04
C HIS A 22 5.99 4.68 -54.02
N ARG A 23 5.02 4.87 -53.09
CA ARG A 23 3.50 4.87 -53.13
C ARG A 23 2.74 3.83 -54.04
N PRO A 24 1.64 3.14 -53.60
CA PRO A 24 0.36 3.73 -53.16
C PRO A 24 -0.43 3.09 -52.00
N GLU A 25 -1.45 3.86 -51.59
CA GLU A 25 -2.47 3.60 -50.58
C GLU A 25 -3.22 2.27 -50.76
N ASN A 26 -3.46 1.58 -49.64
CA ASN A 26 -4.70 0.85 -49.45
C ASN A 26 -5.08 0.92 -47.96
N GLU A 27 -6.10 1.74 -47.67
CA GLU A 27 -6.79 1.76 -46.38
C GLU A 27 -7.50 0.43 -46.17
N GLN A 28 -7.13 -0.33 -45.14
CA GLN A 28 -8.07 -1.23 -44.49
C GLN A 28 -7.89 -1.14 -42.97
N LEU A 29 -8.85 -0.43 -42.38
CA LEU A 29 -9.20 -0.38 -40.97
C LEU A 29 -9.00 -1.75 -40.27
N GLN A 30 -8.07 -1.79 -39.34
CA GLN A 30 -8.23 -2.54 -38.10
C GLN A 30 -7.72 -1.66 -36.96
N THR A 31 -8.58 -0.72 -36.54
CA THR A 31 -8.50 -0.13 -35.21
C THR A 31 -8.75 -1.26 -34.20
N LEU A 32 -7.68 -1.96 -33.85
CA LEU A 32 -7.59 -2.68 -32.58
C LEU A 32 -8.00 -1.67 -31.50
N PRO A 33 -8.85 -2.03 -30.52
CA PRO A 33 -9.07 -1.16 -29.38
C PRO A 33 -7.69 -0.93 -28.76
N SER A 34 -7.19 0.30 -28.94
CA SER A 34 -6.02 0.81 -28.26
C SER A 34 -6.25 0.48 -26.80
N ALA A 35 -5.44 -0.45 -26.26
CA ALA A 35 -5.48 -0.84 -24.87
C ALA A 35 -5.60 0.45 -24.07
N ALA A 36 -6.78 0.67 -23.49
CA ALA A 36 -7.10 1.91 -22.83
C ALA A 36 -5.96 2.17 -21.87
N LYS A 37 -5.16 3.18 -22.18
CA LYS A 37 -4.12 3.68 -21.31
C LYS A 37 -4.88 3.99 -20.03
N VAL A 38 -4.74 3.16 -19.01
CA VAL A 38 -5.43 3.32 -17.73
C VAL A 38 -5.06 4.74 -17.30
N GLU A 39 -5.98 5.67 -17.51
CA GLU A 39 -5.82 7.03 -17.03
C GLU A 39 -5.57 6.86 -15.54
N ARG A 40 -4.54 7.53 -15.02
CA ARG A 40 -4.18 7.40 -13.62
C ARG A 40 -5.39 7.84 -12.80
N ALA A 41 -6.22 6.87 -12.40
CA ALA A 41 -7.36 7.11 -11.54
C ALA A 41 -6.80 7.74 -10.27
N GLY A 42 -7.34 8.89 -9.89
CA GLY A 42 -6.95 9.54 -8.66
C GLY A 42 -7.22 8.62 -7.47
N LEU A 43 -6.50 8.85 -6.38
CA LEU A 43 -6.72 8.14 -5.13
C LEU A 43 -7.28 9.13 -4.12
N LEU A 44 -8.42 8.77 -3.52
CA LEU A 44 -9.05 9.52 -2.45
C LEU A 44 -8.70 8.90 -1.12
N VAL A 45 -8.39 9.73 -0.13
CA VAL A 45 -8.15 9.28 1.23
C VAL A 45 -9.23 9.80 2.15
N SER A 46 -9.78 8.91 2.96
CA SER A 46 -10.74 9.28 4.00
C SER A 46 -10.58 8.40 5.25
N TRP A 47 -11.07 8.90 6.38
CA TRP A 47 -11.34 8.08 7.56
C TRP A 47 -12.70 7.40 7.40
N ALA A 48 -12.79 6.12 7.73
CA ALA A 48 -14.06 5.43 7.84
C ALA A 48 -14.92 6.10 8.92
N ARG A 49 -16.16 6.42 8.58
CA ARG A 49 -17.15 7.04 9.47
C ARG A 49 -18.24 6.06 9.89
N HIS A 50 -18.42 5.01 9.12
CA HIS A 50 -19.50 4.04 9.30
C HIS A 50 -18.99 2.60 9.21
N ALA A 51 -19.76 1.68 9.81
CA ALA A 51 -19.36 0.27 9.94
C ALA A 51 -19.25 -0.43 8.58
N ASP A 52 -20.04 -0.04 7.58
CA ASP A 52 -19.98 -0.55 6.22
C ASP A 52 -18.66 -0.20 5.53
N GLU A 53 -18.10 0.99 5.78
CA GLU A 53 -16.79 1.37 5.26
C GLU A 53 -15.67 0.55 5.92
N VAL A 54 -15.80 0.26 7.21
CA VAL A 54 -14.90 -0.68 7.90
C VAL A 54 -15.03 -2.10 7.33
N ARG A 55 -16.25 -2.56 6.98
CA ARG A 55 -16.45 -3.85 6.31
C ARG A 55 -15.74 -3.92 4.97
N GLN A 56 -15.75 -2.84 4.18
CA GLN A 56 -15.01 -2.78 2.91
C GLN A 56 -13.50 -2.96 3.14
N ALA A 57 -12.94 -2.31 4.16
CA ALA A 57 -11.54 -2.46 4.53
C ALA A 57 -11.20 -3.88 4.98
N GLN A 58 -12.04 -4.48 5.82
CA GLN A 58 -11.89 -5.87 6.29
C GLN A 58 -11.92 -6.88 5.15
N ARG A 59 -12.76 -6.66 4.13
CA ARG A 59 -12.82 -7.49 2.93
C ARG A 59 -11.55 -7.35 2.08
N LEU A 60 -11.03 -6.12 1.91
CA LEU A 60 -9.75 -5.91 1.24
C LEU A 60 -8.62 -6.65 1.97
N ARG A 61 -8.54 -6.50 3.29
CA ARG A 61 -7.54 -7.18 4.11
C ARG A 61 -7.64 -8.70 4.00
N TYR A 62 -8.83 -9.26 4.00
CA TYR A 62 -9.00 -10.70 3.79
C TYR A 62 -8.43 -11.15 2.44
N ARG A 63 -8.77 -10.45 1.36
CA ARG A 63 -8.25 -10.76 0.02
C ARG A 63 -6.73 -10.73 -0.03
N VAL A 64 -6.11 -9.73 0.59
CA VAL A 64 -4.64 -9.63 0.58
C VAL A 64 -4.00 -10.64 1.53
N PHE A 65 -4.44 -10.71 2.79
CA PHE A 65 -3.76 -11.53 3.79
C PHE A 65 -4.11 -13.01 3.66
N ALA A 66 -5.38 -13.37 3.50
CA ALA A 66 -5.80 -14.76 3.39
C ALA A 66 -5.65 -15.29 1.96
N ASP A 67 -6.28 -14.63 0.98
CA ASP A 67 -6.36 -15.20 -0.37
C ASP A 67 -5.01 -15.10 -1.11
N GLU A 68 -4.32 -13.96 -1.02
CA GLU A 68 -3.02 -13.78 -1.69
C GLU A 68 -1.83 -14.27 -0.86
N MET A 69 -1.73 -13.87 0.41
CA MET A 69 -0.57 -14.22 1.26
C MET A 69 -0.71 -15.55 2.00
N GLY A 70 -1.87 -16.21 1.95
CA GLY A 70 -2.08 -17.52 2.56
C GLY A 70 -2.19 -17.51 4.09
N ALA A 71 -2.48 -16.36 4.71
CA ALA A 71 -2.69 -16.26 6.14
C ALA A 71 -3.96 -17.02 6.57
N ARG A 72 -3.87 -17.77 7.67
CA ARG A 72 -5.02 -18.46 8.27
C ARG A 72 -5.70 -17.52 9.25
N LEU A 73 -6.77 -16.87 8.81
CA LEU A 73 -7.52 -15.92 9.62
C LEU A 73 -8.66 -16.62 10.37
N THR A 74 -8.72 -16.44 11.68
CA THR A 74 -9.89 -16.82 12.48
C THR A 74 -10.77 -15.59 12.59
N THR A 75 -11.91 -15.59 11.88
CA THR A 75 -12.78 -14.43 11.76
C THR A 75 -14.24 -14.79 12.05
N PRO A 76 -15.00 -13.92 12.74
CA PRO A 76 -16.42 -14.11 12.97
C PRO A 76 -17.27 -14.01 11.69
N VAL A 77 -16.75 -13.40 10.62
CA VAL A 77 -17.49 -13.23 9.35
C VAL A 77 -16.63 -13.76 8.20
N ALA A 78 -17.15 -14.73 7.46
CA ALA A 78 -16.45 -15.29 6.31
C ALA A 78 -16.05 -14.22 5.29
N GLY A 79 -14.84 -14.32 4.72
CA GLY A 79 -14.34 -13.37 3.73
C GLY A 79 -13.92 -12.00 4.28
N HIS A 80 -13.78 -11.86 5.61
CA HIS A 80 -13.40 -10.60 6.26
C HIS A 80 -12.27 -10.83 7.27
N ASP A 81 -11.25 -9.99 7.27
CA ASP A 81 -10.20 -9.99 8.30
C ASP A 81 -10.66 -9.12 9.48
N ILE A 82 -11.16 -9.74 10.55
CA ILE A 82 -11.71 -9.04 11.72
C ILE A 82 -11.02 -9.57 12.97
N ASP A 83 -10.49 -8.67 13.79
CA ASP A 83 -9.97 -9.01 15.11
C ASP A 83 -10.51 -8.09 16.22
N LEU A 84 -10.09 -8.33 17.47
CA LEU A 84 -10.53 -7.58 18.65
C LEU A 84 -10.31 -6.07 18.53
N PHE A 85 -9.22 -5.67 17.87
CA PHE A 85 -8.77 -4.28 17.84
C PHE A 85 -9.55 -3.44 16.82
N ASP A 86 -10.28 -4.07 15.88
CA ASP A 86 -11.08 -3.37 14.86
C ASP A 86 -12.01 -2.30 15.46
N ASN A 87 -12.60 -2.57 16.62
CA ASN A 87 -13.52 -1.65 17.31
C ASN A 87 -12.83 -0.48 18.03
N TYR A 88 -11.50 -0.55 18.18
CA TYR A 88 -10.69 0.44 18.89
C TYR A 88 -9.80 1.25 17.93
N CYS A 89 -9.65 0.78 16.70
CA CYS A 89 -8.89 1.46 15.67
C CYS A 89 -9.75 2.45 14.90
N GLU A 90 -9.15 3.58 14.54
CA GLU A 90 -9.59 4.35 13.38
C GLU A 90 -9.12 3.64 12.12
N HIS A 91 -9.93 3.69 11.06
CA HIS A 91 -9.61 3.02 9.79
C HIS A 91 -9.41 4.08 8.71
N LEU A 92 -8.18 4.19 8.22
CA LEU A 92 -7.86 5.02 7.07
C LEU A 92 -8.10 4.21 5.81
N LEU A 93 -8.83 4.79 4.87
CA LEU A 93 -9.22 4.17 3.60
C LEU A 93 -8.61 4.94 2.44
N VAL A 94 -8.01 4.20 1.51
CA VAL A 94 -7.61 4.71 0.20
C VAL A 94 -8.59 4.13 -0.80
N ARG A 95 -9.30 5.02 -1.51
CA ARG A 95 -10.28 4.67 -2.52
C ARG A 95 -9.78 5.05 -3.90
N ASP A 96 -10.11 4.25 -4.88
CA ASP A 96 -10.01 4.64 -6.27
C ASP A 96 -11.08 5.70 -6.58
N GLU A 97 -10.70 6.82 -7.19
CA GLU A 97 -11.60 7.96 -7.40
C GLU A 97 -12.74 7.65 -8.37
N VAL A 98 -12.52 6.73 -9.33
CA VAL A 98 -13.52 6.42 -10.36
C VAL A 98 -14.50 5.39 -9.84
N THR A 99 -14.00 4.27 -9.32
CA THR A 99 -14.80 3.13 -8.86
C THR A 99 -15.32 3.30 -7.43
N GLN A 100 -14.72 4.21 -6.66
CA GLN A 100 -14.97 4.41 -5.22
C GLN A 100 -14.64 3.18 -4.36
N GLU A 101 -14.04 2.14 -4.93
CA GLU A 101 -13.65 0.93 -4.20
C GLU A 101 -12.49 1.20 -3.25
N VAL A 102 -12.48 0.54 -2.08
CA VAL A 102 -11.34 0.59 -1.16
C VAL A 102 -10.21 -0.24 -1.74
N VAL A 103 -9.14 0.44 -2.15
CA VAL A 103 -7.95 -0.15 -2.78
C VAL A 103 -6.74 -0.15 -1.85
N GLY A 104 -6.82 0.49 -0.70
CA GLY A 104 -5.81 0.43 0.35
C GLY A 104 -6.38 0.78 1.72
N THR A 105 -5.74 0.31 2.79
CA THR A 105 -6.18 0.63 4.14
C THR A 105 -5.05 0.59 5.17
N TYR A 106 -5.25 1.34 6.26
CA TYR A 106 -4.47 1.29 7.49
C TYR A 106 -5.40 1.29 8.70
N ARG A 107 -5.07 0.50 9.72
CA ARG A 107 -5.61 0.67 11.06
C ARG A 107 -4.70 1.57 11.88
N VAL A 108 -5.31 2.47 12.65
CA VAL A 108 -4.63 3.42 13.52
C VAL A 108 -5.16 3.26 14.95
N LEU A 109 -4.35 2.73 15.85
CA LEU A 109 -4.67 2.58 17.26
C LEU A 109 -3.96 3.68 18.07
N THR A 110 -4.73 4.59 18.65
CA THR A 110 -4.19 5.67 19.48
C THR A 110 -3.81 5.18 20.88
N PRO A 111 -2.93 5.87 21.62
CA PRO A 111 -2.61 5.52 23.01
C PRO A 111 -3.86 5.40 23.90
N ALA A 112 -4.83 6.30 23.73
CA ALA A 112 -6.07 6.29 24.50
C ALA A 112 -6.89 5.03 24.21
N GLN A 113 -6.97 4.62 22.94
CA GLN A 113 -7.69 3.40 22.54
C GLN A 113 -6.93 2.13 22.97
N ALA A 114 -5.60 2.12 22.86
CA ALA A 114 -4.75 1.04 23.38
C ALA A 114 -4.99 0.82 24.89
N LYS A 115 -5.09 1.90 25.67
CA LYS A 115 -5.46 1.82 27.10
C LYS A 115 -6.86 1.24 27.32
N ARG A 116 -7.83 1.51 26.42
CA ARG A 116 -9.22 1.00 26.53
C ARG A 116 -9.35 -0.47 26.18
N VAL A 117 -8.60 -0.97 25.19
CA VAL A 117 -8.56 -2.40 24.85
C VAL A 117 -7.65 -3.18 25.80
N GLY A 118 -6.69 -2.50 26.43
CA GLY A 118 -5.79 -3.05 27.46
C GLY A 118 -4.37 -3.34 26.97
N SER A 119 -4.13 -3.36 25.66
CA SER A 119 -2.81 -3.56 25.05
C SER A 119 -2.78 -3.03 23.62
N THR A 120 -1.62 -3.06 22.97
CA THR A 120 -1.55 -2.99 21.50
C THR A 120 -1.46 -4.39 20.89
N TYR A 121 -1.52 -4.51 19.56
CA TYR A 121 -1.21 -5.79 18.91
C TYR A 121 0.28 -6.13 19.07
N SER A 122 1.16 -5.13 18.97
CA SER A 122 2.60 -5.36 19.14
C SER A 122 2.97 -5.87 20.53
N ASP A 123 2.16 -5.59 21.56
CA ASP A 123 2.35 -6.16 22.90
C ASP A 123 2.15 -7.68 22.96
N THR A 124 1.38 -8.26 22.02
CA THR A 124 1.17 -9.72 21.96
C THR A 124 2.30 -10.42 21.22
N GLU A 125 3.05 -9.69 20.40
CA GLU A 125 4.09 -10.24 19.51
C GLU A 125 5.52 -9.94 19.98
N PHE A 126 5.74 -8.83 20.70
CA PHE A 126 7.07 -8.32 21.02
C PHE A 126 7.18 -7.82 22.47
N ASP A 127 8.37 -7.93 23.07
CA ASP A 127 8.67 -7.25 24.33
C ASP A 127 8.97 -5.77 24.11
N LEU A 128 7.94 -4.95 24.30
CA LEU A 128 8.00 -3.49 24.17
C LEU A 128 8.28 -2.78 25.52
N THR A 129 8.86 -3.47 26.50
CA THR A 129 9.16 -2.90 27.83
C THR A 129 10.05 -1.67 27.75
N ARG A 130 11.04 -1.67 26.86
CA ARG A 130 11.96 -0.52 26.68
C ARG A 130 11.30 0.73 26.08
N LEU A 131 10.08 0.60 25.53
CA LEU A 131 9.32 1.72 24.95
C LEU A 131 8.23 2.27 25.89
N ARG A 132 8.13 1.79 27.14
CA ARG A 132 7.09 2.22 28.10
C ARG A 132 6.97 3.74 28.24
N GLY A 133 8.09 4.46 28.32
CA GLY A 133 8.12 5.92 28.44
C GLY A 133 7.64 6.68 27.19
N LEU A 134 7.47 6.00 26.05
CA LEU A 134 6.99 6.60 24.80
C LEU A 134 5.53 6.26 24.49
N ARG A 135 4.92 5.30 25.20
CA ARG A 135 3.59 4.75 24.87
C ARG A 135 2.48 5.80 24.80
N GLU A 136 2.52 6.80 25.66
CA GLU A 136 1.49 7.85 25.68
C GLU A 136 1.55 8.80 24.47
N ARG A 137 2.67 8.78 23.73
CA ARG A 137 2.92 9.59 22.54
C ARG A 137 3.08 8.73 21.28
N MET A 138 2.75 7.44 21.36
CA MET A 138 2.99 6.46 20.31
C MET A 138 1.67 5.95 19.74
N VAL A 139 1.52 6.03 18.42
CA VAL A 139 0.40 5.42 17.71
C VAL A 139 0.84 4.07 17.15
N GLU A 140 -0.03 3.07 17.21
CA GLU A 140 0.21 1.80 16.51
C GLU A 140 -0.50 1.84 15.15
N LEU A 141 0.25 1.59 14.09
CA LEU A 141 -0.28 1.31 12.76
C LEU A 141 -0.27 -0.20 12.52
N GLY A 142 -1.32 -0.70 11.89
CA GLY A 142 -1.37 -2.12 11.58
C GLY A 142 -2.29 -2.43 10.42
N ARG A 143 -2.26 -3.72 10.04
CA ARG A 143 -3.15 -4.30 9.03
C ARG A 143 -3.15 -3.51 7.72
N SER A 144 -1.98 -3.00 7.34
CA SER A 144 -1.79 -2.21 6.13
C SER A 144 -1.74 -3.09 4.91
N CYS A 145 -2.55 -2.80 3.89
CA CYS A 145 -2.51 -3.50 2.62
C CYS A 145 -3.00 -2.62 1.47
N VAL A 146 -2.61 -3.01 0.25
CA VAL A 146 -3.05 -2.38 -1.00
C VAL A 146 -3.48 -3.48 -1.95
N HIS A 147 -4.60 -3.25 -2.65
CA HIS A 147 -5.09 -4.09 -3.73
C HIS A 147 -3.98 -4.33 -4.76
N PRO A 148 -3.75 -5.57 -5.24
CA PRO A 148 -2.66 -5.89 -6.17
C PRO A 148 -2.55 -4.93 -7.36
N ASP A 149 -3.69 -4.64 -8.00
CA ASP A 149 -3.75 -3.77 -9.19
C ASP A 149 -3.41 -2.30 -8.91
N HIS A 150 -3.43 -1.87 -7.65
CA HIS A 150 -3.19 -0.48 -7.24
C HIS A 150 -1.83 -0.27 -6.55
N ARG A 151 -0.97 -1.29 -6.45
CA ARG A 151 0.34 -1.19 -5.76
C ARG A 151 1.28 -0.16 -6.41
N HIS A 152 1.25 -0.04 -7.73
CA HIS A 152 2.07 0.93 -8.45
C HIS A 152 1.63 2.37 -8.20
N ALA A 153 0.33 2.62 -8.00
CA ALA A 153 -0.22 3.93 -7.69
C ALA A 153 -0.12 4.26 -6.18
N ALA A 154 -0.28 3.25 -5.32
CA ALA A 154 -0.23 3.41 -3.87
C ALA A 154 1.17 3.69 -3.32
N SER A 155 2.24 3.34 -4.04
CA SER A 155 3.61 3.77 -3.68
C SER A 155 3.75 5.29 -3.61
N SER A 156 2.92 6.06 -4.31
CA SER A 156 2.91 7.54 -4.23
C SER A 156 2.11 8.07 -3.02
N VAL A 157 1.13 7.31 -2.54
CA VAL A 157 0.32 7.65 -1.36
C VAL A 157 1.12 7.54 -0.06
N ALA A 158 2.28 6.88 -0.08
CA ALA A 158 3.19 6.69 1.06
C ALA A 158 3.73 7.98 1.71
N THR A 159 3.49 9.17 1.15
CA THR A 159 3.91 10.45 1.77
C THR A 159 2.84 10.95 2.75
N TRP A 160 2.68 10.28 3.88
CA TRP A 160 1.75 10.73 4.92
C TRP A 160 2.47 11.65 5.90
N ARG A 161 2.32 12.96 5.70
CA ARG A 161 2.08 13.83 6.86
C ARG A 161 0.69 13.43 7.36
N PRO A 162 0.47 13.25 8.68
CA PRO A 162 -0.90 13.20 9.18
C PRO A 162 -1.56 14.45 8.63
N VAL A 163 -2.63 14.30 7.84
CA VAL A 163 -3.27 15.42 7.15
C VAL A 163 -3.56 16.50 8.19
N SER A 164 -2.66 17.47 8.28
CA SER A 164 -2.56 18.37 9.43
C SER A 164 -3.54 19.53 9.31
N GLY A 165 -4.54 19.39 8.44
CA GLY A 165 -5.54 20.40 8.12
C GLY A 165 -6.84 19.86 7.53
N SER A 166 -7.11 18.54 7.55
CA SER A 166 -8.44 18.07 7.15
C SER A 166 -9.38 18.24 8.35
N SER A 167 -10.49 18.94 8.12
CA SER A 167 -11.60 19.14 9.04
C SER A 167 -12.24 17.84 9.57
N SER A 168 -11.75 16.68 9.13
CA SER A 168 -12.17 15.33 9.54
C SER A 168 -11.28 14.70 10.62
N LYS A 169 -10.16 15.34 11.02
CA LYS A 169 -9.33 14.83 12.11
C LYS A 169 -10.13 14.85 13.43
N PRO A 170 -10.14 13.76 14.22
CA PRO A 170 -10.77 13.77 15.53
C PRO A 170 -10.23 14.94 16.37
N ARG A 171 -11.14 15.72 16.95
CA ARG A 171 -10.87 17.04 17.56
C ARG A 171 -9.86 17.00 18.73
N ASN A 172 -9.48 15.81 19.20
CA ASN A 172 -8.60 15.56 20.34
C ASN A 172 -7.37 14.68 20.00
N TRP A 173 -6.86 14.72 18.77
CA TRP A 173 -5.67 13.93 18.43
C TRP A 173 -4.44 14.49 19.17
N PRO A 174 -3.81 13.72 20.09
CA PRO A 174 -2.65 14.19 20.82
C PRO A 174 -1.47 14.44 19.87
N GLN A 175 -0.47 15.21 20.34
CA GLN A 175 0.82 15.26 19.65
C GLN A 175 1.48 13.88 19.72
N LEU A 176 1.27 13.09 18.67
CA LEU A 176 1.87 11.77 18.49
C LEU A 176 3.18 11.96 17.74
N ASN A 177 4.28 11.55 18.37
CA ASN A 177 5.64 11.76 17.86
C ASN A 177 6.29 10.45 17.40
N TYR A 178 5.68 9.30 17.74
CA TYR A 178 6.23 7.99 17.49
C TYR A 178 5.18 7.05 16.90
N MET A 179 5.62 6.14 16.04
CA MET A 179 4.80 5.12 15.39
C MET A 179 5.42 3.76 15.64
N CYS A 180 4.60 2.78 16.03
CA CYS A 180 4.95 1.36 16.03
C CYS A 180 3.98 0.59 15.14
N GLY A 181 4.32 -0.63 14.75
CA GLY A 181 3.40 -1.42 13.93
C GLY A 181 4.02 -2.61 13.24
N HIS A 182 3.16 -3.56 12.88
CA HIS A 182 3.50 -4.68 12.01
C HIS A 182 3.13 -4.28 10.57
N ALA A 183 4.13 -4.15 9.70
CA ALA A 183 3.91 -3.87 8.28
C ALA A 183 3.83 -5.18 7.49
N CYS A 184 2.71 -5.41 6.78
CA CYS A 184 2.69 -6.44 5.74
C CYS A 184 3.53 -5.95 4.56
N LEU A 185 4.67 -6.61 4.33
CA LEU A 185 5.61 -6.33 3.24
C LEU A 185 5.07 -6.87 1.90
N CYS A 186 3.93 -6.35 1.46
CA CYS A 186 3.53 -6.44 0.05
C CYS A 186 3.93 -5.12 -0.63
N HIS A 187 5.17 -5.04 -1.11
CA HIS A 187 5.73 -3.95 -1.93
C HIS A 187 5.83 -2.54 -1.31
N TRP A 188 5.84 -2.40 0.01
CA TRP A 188 6.24 -1.14 0.65
C TRP A 188 7.76 -0.95 0.60
N ASN A 189 8.25 0.02 -0.17
CA ASN A 189 9.60 0.53 0.01
C ASN A 189 9.65 1.41 1.26
N ILE A 190 9.96 0.81 2.41
CA ILE A 190 10.15 1.52 3.70
C ILE A 190 11.22 2.63 3.60
N SER A 191 12.11 2.57 2.60
CA SER A 191 13.16 3.59 2.37
C SER A 191 12.61 4.98 2.00
N THR A 192 11.34 5.10 1.59
CA THR A 192 10.74 6.39 1.21
C THR A 192 10.07 7.11 2.39
N VAL A 193 10.23 6.60 3.62
CA VAL A 193 9.88 7.33 4.85
C VAL A 193 11.07 8.22 5.25
N SER A 194 11.28 9.31 4.50
CA SER A 194 12.22 10.38 4.89
C SER A 194 11.50 11.40 5.78
N TRP A 195 11.88 11.46 7.05
CA TRP A 195 11.46 12.53 7.96
C TRP A 195 12.58 13.55 8.10
N THR A 196 12.39 14.75 7.55
CA THR A 196 13.13 15.92 8.03
C THR A 196 12.53 16.36 9.35
N LEU A 197 13.18 16.00 10.46
CA LEU A 197 13.03 16.65 11.77
C LEU A 197 13.40 18.13 11.62
N SER A 198 12.45 18.99 11.24
CA SER A 198 12.60 20.41 11.52
C SER A 198 12.30 20.61 12.99
N HIS A 199 13.34 20.48 13.82
CA HIS A 199 13.41 21.26 15.04
C HIS A 199 13.28 22.72 14.62
N ARG A 200 12.28 23.43 15.11
CA ARG A 200 12.39 24.89 15.24
C ARG A 200 12.48 25.19 16.73
N PRO A 201 13.45 26.05 17.13
CA PRO A 201 13.73 26.39 18.51
C PRO A 201 12.56 27.11 19.18
#